data_AF-X1UJM2-F1
#
_entry.id   AF-X1UJM2-F1
#
_cell.length_a   1.000
_cell.length_b   1.000
_cell.length_c   1.000
_cell.angle_alpha   90.00
_cell.angle_beta   90.00
_cell.angle_gamma   90.00
#
_symmetry.space_group_name_H-M   'P 1'
#
loop_
_entity.id
_entity.type
_entity.pdbx_description
1 polymer ?
#
loop_
_entity_poly.entity_id
_entity_poly.type
_entity_poly.pdbx_seq_one_letter_code
_entity_poly.pdbx_strand_id
1 'polypeptide(L)'
;MFNKKVFILSLLSIATIFPSSRTQSNTPLICSEKLTIHGNEDITITEEKRFVIIIPSYNNECWCIQNIESAVHQGYNPNKFRVIFIDDCSRDNNYNLVKNYVEQNNLESRVTLIRNKQRIGGCANIHRAVHMCDDDEICLILDGDDWFPDATVLTFLNKVYQEDVWMTYGQYIT
;
A
#
# COMPACT_ATOMS: atom_id res chain seq x y z
N MET A 1 11.72 18.70 16.37
CA MET A 1 12.41 18.29 15.14
C MET A 1 11.55 17.19 14.54
N PHE A 2 10.69 17.51 13.58
CA PHE A 2 9.77 16.53 12.99
C PHE A 2 10.59 15.71 11.98
N ASN A 3 10.95 14.48 12.35
CA ASN A 3 11.60 13.54 11.44
C ASN A 3 10.61 13.14 10.33
N LYS A 4 11.14 12.95 9.12
CA LYS A 4 10.43 12.85 7.84
C LYS A 4 9.39 11.70 7.84
N LYS A 5 8.13 11.98 8.19
CA LYS A 5 7.01 11.03 8.04
C LYS A 5 6.25 11.39 6.78
N VAL A 6 6.29 10.50 5.80
CA VAL A 6 5.73 10.75 4.46
C VAL A 6 4.48 9.91 4.26
N PHE A 7 3.46 10.44 3.59
CA PHE A 7 2.11 9.87 3.47
C PHE A 7 1.78 9.69 1.98
N ILE A 8 1.50 8.47 1.52
CA ILE A 8 0.84 8.24 0.23
C ILE A 8 -0.66 8.14 0.50
N LEU A 9 -1.45 9.17 0.20
CA LEU A 9 -2.91 9.13 0.33
C LEU A 9 -3.53 8.59 -0.97
N SER A 10 -4.28 7.48 -0.92
CA SER A 10 -5.33 7.19 -1.91
C SER A 10 -6.59 7.99 -1.54
N LEU A 11 -7.25 8.60 -2.53
CA LEU A 11 -8.44 9.43 -2.35
C LEU A 11 -9.67 8.70 -2.91
N LEU A 12 -10.52 8.21 -1.99
CA LEU A 12 -11.98 7.98 -2.04
C LEU A 12 -12.64 7.58 -3.39
N SER A 13 -13.12 6.32 -3.41
CA SER A 13 -14.02 5.70 -4.38
C SER A 13 -15.37 6.42 -4.57
N ILE A 14 -15.78 6.60 -5.84
CA ILE A 14 -17.19 6.73 -6.25
C ILE A 14 -17.50 5.62 -7.25
N ALA A 15 -18.51 4.82 -6.91
CA ALA A 15 -19.02 3.73 -7.71
C ALA A 15 -19.81 4.20 -8.94
N THR A 16 -19.97 3.24 -9.87
CA THR A 16 -21.12 2.94 -10.74
C THR A 16 -21.06 3.19 -12.27
N ILE A 17 -21.32 2.07 -12.97
CA ILE A 17 -22.10 1.85 -14.22
C ILE A 17 -21.29 1.63 -15.53
N PHE A 18 -21.21 0.34 -15.91
CA PHE A 18 -21.04 -0.15 -17.28
C PHE A 18 -22.22 0.29 -18.18
N PRO A 19 -22.00 0.49 -19.49
CA PRO A 19 -22.49 -0.54 -20.39
C PRO A 19 -21.48 -0.94 -21.50
N SER A 20 -21.68 -2.17 -21.92
CA SER A 20 -20.95 -2.95 -22.91
C SER A 20 -20.92 -2.37 -24.32
N SER A 21 -19.80 -2.60 -25.02
CA SER A 21 -19.83 -3.17 -26.38
C SER A 21 -18.46 -3.76 -26.75
N ARG A 22 -18.45 -5.07 -27.04
CA ARG A 22 -17.32 -5.78 -27.66
C ARG A 22 -17.20 -5.39 -29.13
N THR A 23 -16.00 -5.03 -29.55
CA THR A 23 -15.47 -5.43 -30.86
C THR A 23 -14.05 -5.97 -30.64
N GLN A 24 -13.81 -7.18 -31.13
CA GLN A 24 -12.51 -7.85 -31.07
C GLN A 24 -11.58 -7.27 -32.13
N SER A 25 -10.40 -6.79 -31.73
CA SER A 25 -9.22 -6.74 -32.58
C SER A 25 -8.03 -7.30 -31.81
N ASN A 26 -7.52 -8.42 -32.29
CA ASN A 26 -6.31 -9.07 -31.79
C ASN A 26 -5.09 -8.16 -32.00
N THR A 27 -4.61 -7.58 -30.91
CA THR A 27 -3.22 -7.13 -30.76
C THR A 27 -2.96 -7.04 -29.25
N PRO A 28 -1.82 -7.55 -28.73
CA PRO A 28 -1.51 -7.36 -27.33
C PRO A 28 -1.30 -5.85 -27.12
N LEU A 29 -2.25 -5.20 -26.44
CA LEU A 29 -2.06 -3.87 -25.91
C LEU A 29 -1.03 -3.97 -24.80
N ILE A 30 0.24 -3.89 -25.18
CA ILE A 30 1.29 -3.43 -24.28
C ILE A 30 0.94 -1.96 -24.02
N CYS A 31 0.14 -1.71 -22.99
CA CYS A 31 -0.03 -0.37 -22.45
C CYS A 31 1.25 -0.03 -21.70
N SER A 32 2.32 0.23 -22.45
CA SER A 32 3.49 0.95 -21.97
C SER A 32 3.19 2.43 -22.13
N GLU A 33 2.26 2.95 -21.33
CA GLU A 33 2.32 4.37 -21.02
C GLU A 33 3.61 4.59 -20.24
N LYS A 34 4.65 4.97 -20.99
CA LYS A 34 5.88 5.55 -20.46
C LYS A 34 5.48 6.67 -19.52
N LEU A 35 5.46 6.40 -18.23
CA LEU A 35 5.47 7.45 -17.21
C LEU A 35 6.77 8.23 -17.44
N THR A 36 6.65 9.38 -18.08
CA THR A 36 7.80 10.19 -18.47
C THR A 36 8.32 10.88 -17.23
N ILE A 37 9.33 10.28 -16.59
CA ILE A 37 10.15 10.98 -15.61
C ILE A 37 10.97 11.99 -16.41
N HIS A 38 10.66 13.29 -16.27
CA HIS A 38 11.50 14.36 -16.80
C HIS A 38 12.82 14.38 -16.02
N GLY A 39 13.78 13.57 -16.44
CA GLY A 39 15.11 13.47 -15.83
C GLY A 39 15.83 12.25 -16.38
N ASN A 40 16.66 12.46 -17.40
CA ASN A 40 17.46 11.44 -18.08
C ASN A 40 18.80 11.24 -17.36
N GLU A 41 18.78 11.16 -16.03
CA GLU A 41 19.95 10.81 -15.21
C GLU A 41 19.64 9.49 -14.51
N ASP A 42 20.54 8.50 -14.65
CA ASP A 42 20.43 7.23 -13.94
C ASP A 42 20.57 7.49 -12.44
N ILE A 43 19.44 7.61 -11.73
CA ILE A 43 19.41 7.75 -10.27
C ILE A 43 20.19 6.58 -9.66
N THR A 44 21.35 6.91 -9.08
CA THR A 44 22.21 5.92 -8.44
C THR A 44 21.61 5.55 -7.09
N ILE A 45 21.35 4.27 -6.88
CA ILE A 45 20.84 3.76 -5.60
C ILE A 45 22.02 3.70 -4.62
N THR A 46 21.98 4.53 -3.58
CA THR A 46 23.01 4.60 -2.55
C THR A 46 22.71 3.69 -1.36
N GLU A 47 21.42 3.54 -1.03
CA GLU A 47 20.95 2.66 0.03
C GLU A 47 19.50 2.19 -0.19
N GLU A 48 19.14 1.10 0.47
CA GLU A 48 17.76 0.64 0.60
C GLU A 48 17.06 1.35 1.76
N LYS A 49 16.05 2.18 1.42
CA LYS A 49 15.18 2.86 2.36
C LYS A 49 14.30 1.87 3.13
N ARG A 50 13.88 2.27 4.34
CA ARG A 50 12.93 1.49 5.13
C ARG A 50 11.52 1.95 4.86
N PHE A 51 10.59 1.01 4.73
CA PHE A 51 9.18 1.30 4.46
C PHE A 51 8.26 0.68 5.50
N VAL A 52 7.15 1.35 5.78
CA VAL A 52 6.04 0.81 6.57
C VAL A 52 4.74 1.03 5.81
N ILE A 53 4.06 -0.05 5.46
CA ILE A 53 2.77 0.02 4.77
C ILE A 53 1.68 -0.04 5.83
N ILE A 54 0.86 1.00 5.90
CA ILE A 54 -0.22 1.18 6.87
C ILE A 54 -1.54 0.98 6.14
N ILE A 55 -2.30 -0.03 6.59
CA ILE A 55 -3.55 -0.44 5.97
C ILE A 55 -4.69 -0.27 6.98
N PRO A 56 -5.38 0.88 7.01
CA PRO A 56 -6.66 0.98 7.70
C PRO A 56 -7.74 0.26 6.90
N SER A 57 -8.45 -0.67 7.53
CA SER A 57 -9.46 -1.49 6.88
C SER A 57 -10.76 -1.54 7.68
N TYR A 58 -11.91 -1.44 7.00
CA TYR A 58 -13.24 -1.53 7.60
C TYR A 58 -14.23 -2.15 6.61
N ASN A 59 -14.77 -3.31 6.94
CA ASN A 59 -15.74 -4.05 6.13
C ASN A 59 -15.25 -4.40 4.69
N ASN A 60 -14.00 -4.86 4.58
CA ASN A 60 -13.36 -5.17 3.29
C ASN A 60 -13.15 -6.67 3.06
N GLU A 61 -14.00 -7.55 3.62
CA GLU A 61 -13.86 -9.01 3.50
C GLU A 61 -13.59 -9.48 2.06
N CYS A 62 -14.25 -8.88 1.07
CA CYS A 62 -14.11 -9.24 -0.35
C CYS A 62 -12.72 -8.92 -0.93
N TRP A 63 -12.00 -7.94 -0.39
CA TRP A 63 -10.79 -7.37 -0.99
C TRP A 63 -9.55 -7.57 -0.11
N CYS A 64 -9.74 -7.87 1.17
CA CYS A 64 -8.69 -7.87 2.18
C CYS A 64 -7.53 -8.83 1.89
N ILE A 65 -7.79 -9.98 1.24
CA ILE A 65 -6.73 -10.93 0.85
C ILE A 65 -5.88 -10.36 -0.28
N GLN A 66 -6.49 -9.82 -1.33
CA GLN A 66 -5.77 -9.19 -2.44
C GLN A 66 -4.96 -7.97 -1.95
N ASN A 67 -5.57 -7.18 -1.06
CA ASN A 67 -4.92 -6.05 -0.41
C ASN A 67 -3.64 -6.47 0.34
N ILE A 68 -3.75 -7.38 1.32
CA ILE A 68 -2.59 -7.79 2.11
C ILE A 68 -1.54 -8.52 1.26
N GLU A 69 -1.98 -9.34 0.30
CA GLU A 69 -1.09 -10.05 -0.62
C GLU A 69 -0.22 -9.09 -1.44
N SER A 70 -0.82 -8.04 -1.99
CA SER A 70 -0.08 -7.01 -2.74
C SER A 70 0.94 -6.27 -1.88
N ALA A 71 0.62 -6.04 -0.60
CA ALA A 71 1.49 -5.33 0.33
C ALA A 71 2.70 -6.16 0.79
N VAL A 72 2.50 -7.47 1.05
CA VAL A 72 3.55 -8.33 1.60
C VAL A 72 4.45 -8.94 0.54
N HIS A 73 3.98 -9.05 -0.71
CA HIS A 73 4.73 -9.61 -1.86
C HIS A 73 5.39 -8.55 -2.74
N GLN A 74 5.91 -7.50 -2.13
CA GLN A 74 6.76 -6.53 -2.83
C GLN A 74 8.14 -7.15 -3.10
N GLY A 75 8.65 -6.97 -4.32
CA GLY A 75 9.96 -7.39 -4.78
C GLY A 75 11.07 -6.49 -4.22
N TYR A 76 11.16 -6.43 -2.90
CA TYR A 76 12.04 -5.58 -2.12
C TYR A 76 12.63 -6.37 -0.95
N ASN A 77 13.73 -5.91 -0.35
CA ASN A 77 14.36 -6.61 0.76
C ASN A 77 13.37 -6.79 1.94
N PRO A 78 13.05 -8.04 2.35
CA PRO A 78 12.03 -8.30 3.36
C PRO A 78 12.37 -7.77 4.75
N ASN A 79 13.63 -7.41 5.02
CA ASN A 79 14.07 -6.79 6.27
C ASN A 79 14.00 -5.25 6.24
N LYS A 80 13.65 -4.68 5.08
CA LYS A 80 13.57 -3.23 4.87
C LYS A 80 12.14 -2.72 4.80
N PHE A 81 11.14 -3.59 4.96
CA PHE A 81 9.78 -3.13 5.09
C PHE A 81 8.92 -4.04 5.96
N ARG A 82 7.85 -3.46 6.48
CA ARG A 82 6.84 -4.16 7.29
C ARG A 82 5.46 -3.60 7.01
N VAL A 83 4.42 -4.31 7.46
CA VAL A 83 3.03 -3.93 7.29
C VAL A 83 2.36 -3.77 8.65
N ILE A 84 1.53 -2.73 8.79
CA ILE A 84 0.60 -2.55 9.90
C ILE A 84 -0.81 -2.62 9.31
N PHE A 85 -1.51 -3.72 9.56
CA PHE A 85 -2.91 -3.88 9.16
C PHE A 85 -3.83 -3.60 10.35
N ILE A 86 -4.80 -2.73 10.17
CA ILE A 86 -5.68 -2.24 11.23
C ILE A 86 -7.12 -2.51 10.84
N ASP A 87 -7.76 -3.47 11.50
CA ASP A 87 -9.19 -3.68 11.42
C ASP A 87 -9.92 -2.69 12.34
N ASP A 88 -10.69 -1.77 11.76
CA ASP A 88 -11.41 -0.71 12.47
C ASP A 88 -12.77 -1.18 13.02
N CYS A 89 -12.76 -2.33 13.71
CA CYS A 89 -13.95 -2.97 14.25
C CYS A 89 -14.95 -3.36 13.14
N SER A 90 -14.48 -4.09 12.12
CA SER A 90 -15.34 -4.55 11.04
C SER A 90 -16.41 -5.52 11.54
N ARG A 91 -17.55 -5.53 10.86
CA ARG A 91 -18.70 -6.40 11.17
C ARG A 91 -18.70 -7.69 10.35
N ASP A 92 -17.86 -7.75 9.32
CA ASP A 92 -17.67 -8.87 8.43
C ASP A 92 -16.46 -9.73 8.89
N ASN A 93 -16.02 -10.66 8.05
CA ASN A 93 -14.91 -11.55 8.41
C ASN A 93 -13.50 -10.98 8.11
N ASN A 94 -13.40 -9.68 7.76
CA ASN A 94 -12.16 -9.01 7.31
C ASN A 94 -10.93 -9.33 8.18
N TYR A 95 -11.04 -9.10 9.49
CA TYR A 95 -9.92 -9.36 10.42
C TYR A 95 -9.48 -10.83 10.43
N ASN A 96 -10.43 -11.76 10.47
CA ASN A 96 -10.10 -13.18 10.61
C ASN A 96 -9.47 -13.72 9.32
N LEU A 97 -9.93 -13.27 8.15
CA LEU A 97 -9.33 -13.65 6.87
C LEU A 97 -7.87 -13.22 6.80
N VAL A 98 -7.59 -11.96 7.12
CA VAL A 98 -6.22 -11.42 7.11
C VAL A 98 -5.36 -12.08 8.17
N LYS A 99 -5.90 -12.30 9.37
CA LYS A 99 -5.20 -13.02 10.45
C LYS A 99 -4.78 -14.42 10.00
N ASN A 100 -5.73 -15.20 9.47
CA ASN A 100 -5.46 -16.55 8.99
C ASN A 100 -4.43 -16.54 7.86
N TYR A 101 -4.51 -15.58 6.93
CA TYR A 101 -3.54 -15.43 5.85
C TYR A 101 -2.12 -15.18 6.39
N VAL A 102 -1.97 -14.29 7.37
CA VAL A 102 -0.67 -14.00 8.01
C VAL A 102 -0.09 -15.24 8.68
N GLU A 103 -0.90 -15.97 9.45
CA GLU A 103 -0.48 -17.19 10.15
C GLU A 103 -0.09 -18.30 9.17
N GLN A 104 -0.90 -18.54 8.13
CA GLN A 104 -0.65 -19.59 7.14
C GLN A 104 0.61 -19.36 6.31
N ASN A 105 1.01 -18.10 6.12
CA ASN A 105 2.18 -17.71 5.34
C ASN A 105 3.41 -17.37 6.21
N ASN A 106 3.35 -17.60 7.53
CA ASN A 106 4.43 -17.29 8.48
C ASN A 106 4.90 -15.82 8.42
N LEU A 107 3.95 -14.89 8.34
CA LEU A 107 4.20 -13.45 8.14
C LEU A 107 4.17 -12.63 9.45
N GLU A 108 4.05 -13.27 10.61
CA GLU A 108 3.87 -12.63 11.92
C GLU A 108 5.04 -11.71 12.31
N SER A 109 6.24 -12.00 11.80
CA SER A 109 7.42 -11.15 12.02
C SER A 109 7.42 -9.86 11.18
N ARG A 110 6.65 -9.82 10.09
CA ARG A 110 6.58 -8.68 9.15
C ARG A 110 5.26 -7.92 9.21
N VAL A 111 4.19 -8.56 9.67
CA VAL A 111 2.83 -8.00 9.68
C VAL A 111 2.36 -7.82 11.11
N THR A 112 2.16 -6.57 11.52
CA THR A 112 1.48 -6.22 12.77
C THR A 112 -0.01 -6.13 12.53
N LEU A 113 -0.79 -6.99 13.20
CA LEU A 113 -2.25 -6.97 13.14
C LEU A 113 -2.83 -6.23 14.35
N ILE A 114 -3.62 -5.21 14.10
CA ILE A 114 -4.34 -4.43 15.12
C ILE A 114 -5.82 -4.57 14.88
N ARG A 115 -6.58 -4.87 15.93
CA ARG A 115 -8.06 -4.86 15.89
C ARG A 115 -8.60 -3.88 16.90
N ASN A 116 -9.36 -2.91 16.43
CA ASN A 116 -10.04 -1.97 17.30
C ASN A 116 -11.26 -2.61 17.96
N LYS A 117 -11.54 -2.21 19.21
CA LYS A 117 -12.76 -2.61 19.94
C LYS A 117 -14.00 -1.80 19.53
N GLN A 118 -13.78 -0.64 18.91
CA GLN A 118 -14.80 0.27 18.42
C GLN A 118 -14.28 0.98 17.17
N ARG A 119 -15.18 1.36 16.26
CA ARG A 119 -14.81 2.11 15.07
C ARG A 119 -14.34 3.52 15.43
N ILE A 120 -13.12 3.89 15.01
CA ILE A 120 -12.56 5.23 15.24
C ILE A 120 -12.26 5.99 13.94
N GLY A 121 -12.39 5.34 12.79
CA GLY A 121 -12.19 5.92 11.46
C GLY A 121 -10.75 5.83 10.96
N GLY A 122 -10.60 5.85 9.64
CA GLY A 122 -9.31 5.71 8.94
C GLY A 122 -8.26 6.72 9.39
N CYS A 123 -8.61 8.01 9.45
CA CYS A 123 -7.66 9.06 9.87
C CYS A 123 -7.12 8.85 11.29
N ALA A 124 -7.96 8.43 12.24
CA ALA A 124 -7.54 8.17 13.61
C ALA A 124 -6.62 6.93 13.69
N ASN A 125 -6.89 5.91 12.87
CA ASN A 125 -6.04 4.73 12.74
C ASN A 125 -4.68 5.08 12.13
N ILE A 126 -4.65 5.82 11.02
CA ILE A 126 -3.42 6.29 10.39
C ILE A 126 -2.60 7.11 11.38
N HIS A 127 -3.22 8.07 12.08
CA HIS A 127 -2.54 8.88 13.09
C HIS A 127 -1.87 8.00 14.16
N ARG A 128 -2.58 7.00 14.70
CA ARG A 128 -2.00 6.06 15.68
C ARG A 128 -0.85 5.25 15.09
N ALA A 129 -1.01 4.72 13.89
CA ALA A 129 -0.01 3.89 13.22
C ALA A 129 1.29 4.65 12.93
N VAL A 130 1.19 5.88 12.45
CA VAL A 130 2.34 6.75 12.17
C VAL A 130 3.16 7.04 13.44
N HIS A 131 2.53 7.05 14.62
CA HIS A 131 3.23 7.17 15.90
C HIS A 131 3.93 5.87 16.37
N MET A 132 3.66 4.74 15.71
CA MET A 132 4.33 3.46 15.92
C MET A 132 5.47 3.22 14.92
N CYS A 133 5.72 4.17 14.02
CA CYS A 133 6.75 4.08 12.99
C CYS A 133 8.05 4.72 13.48
N ASP A 134 9.17 4.11 13.09
CA ASP A 134 10.50 4.66 13.35
C ASP A 134 10.72 5.92 12.49
N ASP A 135 11.64 6.77 12.94
CA ASP A 135 11.92 8.05 12.30
C ASP A 135 12.60 7.92 10.92
N ASP A 136 13.19 6.75 10.63
CA ASP A 136 13.84 6.41 9.36
C ASP A 136 12.94 5.60 8.41
N GLU A 137 11.67 5.36 8.79
CA GLU A 137 10.70 4.64 7.96
C GLU A 137 9.83 5.60 7.12
N ILE A 138 9.77 5.34 5.82
CA ILE A 138 8.84 5.99 4.90
C ILE A 138 7.48 5.29 5.03
N CYS A 139 6.44 6.04 5.38
CA CYS A 139 5.09 5.48 5.53
C CYS A 139 4.34 5.47 4.18
N LEU A 140 3.71 4.35 3.85
CA LEU A 140 2.77 4.24 2.74
C LEU A 140 1.40 4.00 3.33
N ILE A 141 0.38 4.71 2.88
CA ILE A 141 -0.99 4.40 3.27
C ILE A 141 -1.65 3.72 2.08
N LEU A 142 -2.24 2.57 2.33
CA LEU A 142 -2.96 1.78 1.34
C LEU A 142 -4.33 1.48 1.90
N ASP A 143 -5.38 1.92 1.21
CA ASP A 143 -6.76 1.67 1.66
C ASP A 143 -7.06 0.17 1.68
N GLY A 144 -7.89 -0.26 2.64
CA GLY A 144 -8.14 -1.69 2.87
C GLY A 144 -8.91 -2.41 1.77
N ASP A 145 -9.51 -1.68 0.81
CA ASP A 145 -10.16 -2.19 -0.40
C ASP A 145 -9.36 -1.95 -1.68
N ASP A 146 -8.14 -1.40 -1.58
CA ASP A 146 -7.21 -1.19 -2.69
C ASP A 146 -6.02 -2.17 -2.65
N TRP A 147 -5.17 -2.16 -3.67
CA TRP A 147 -3.93 -2.96 -3.74
C TRP A 147 -2.87 -2.25 -4.58
N PHE A 148 -1.61 -2.63 -4.40
CA PHE A 148 -0.53 -2.14 -5.27
C PHE A 148 -0.65 -2.72 -6.69
N PRO A 149 -0.33 -1.92 -7.73
CA PRO A 149 -0.45 -2.36 -9.13
C PRO A 149 0.48 -3.53 -9.49
N ASP A 150 1.65 -3.60 -8.84
CA ASP A 150 2.61 -4.69 -9.01
C ASP A 150 3.60 -4.76 -7.82
N ALA A 151 4.53 -5.72 -7.90
CA ALA A 151 5.54 -5.98 -6.88
C ALA A 151 6.73 -4.98 -6.90
N THR A 152 6.76 -4.03 -7.83
CA THR A 152 7.90 -3.11 -8.03
C THR A 152 7.72 -1.76 -7.34
N VAL A 153 6.58 -1.52 -6.68
CA VAL A 153 6.23 -0.23 -6.06
C VAL A 153 7.30 0.22 -5.07
N LEU A 154 7.75 -0.64 -4.15
CA LEU A 154 8.78 -0.25 -3.17
C LEU A 154 10.14 0.02 -3.83
N THR A 155 10.48 -0.72 -4.88
CA THR A 155 11.72 -0.52 -5.64
C THR A 155 11.68 0.82 -6.38
N PHE A 156 10.54 1.17 -6.99
CA PHE A 156 10.32 2.46 -7.61
C PHE A 156 10.42 3.60 -6.59
N LEU A 157 9.72 3.48 -5.45
CA LEU A 157 9.77 4.49 -4.40
C LEU A 157 11.19 4.62 -3.83
N ASN A 158 11.92 3.52 -3.64
CA ASN A 158 13.30 3.56 -3.20
C ASN A 158 14.17 4.41 -4.14
N LYS A 159 13.94 4.32 -5.47
CA LYS A 159 14.61 5.17 -6.46
C LYS A 159 14.22 6.64 -6.29
N VAL A 160 12.92 6.94 -6.19
CA VAL A 160 12.42 8.32 -6.03
C VAL A 160 12.96 8.98 -4.76
N TYR A 161 13.00 8.25 -3.64
CA TYR A 161 13.52 8.76 -2.36
C TYR A 161 15.05 8.72 -2.23
N GLN A 162 15.79 8.43 -3.31
CA GLN A 162 17.23 8.74 -3.34
C GLN A 162 17.48 10.25 -3.44
N GLU A 163 16.53 10.98 -4.02
CA GLU A 163 16.55 12.43 -4.07
C GLU A 163 15.97 13.05 -2.79
N ASP A 164 16.12 14.36 -2.60
CA ASP A 164 15.53 15.07 -1.46
C ASP A 164 14.02 15.31 -1.67
N VAL A 165 13.27 14.22 -1.69
CA VAL A 165 11.82 14.21 -1.82
C VAL A 165 11.19 14.17 -0.43
N TRP A 166 10.28 15.10 -0.17
CA TRP A 166 9.51 15.10 1.08
C TRP A 166 8.23 14.28 0.98
N MET A 167 7.56 14.26 -0.18
CA MET A 167 6.31 13.51 -0.34
C MET A 167 6.07 13.08 -1.78
N THR A 168 5.57 11.86 -1.93
CA THR A 168 5.00 11.33 -3.17
C THR A 168 3.51 11.07 -2.97
N TYR A 169 2.74 11.17 -4.04
CA TYR A 169 1.32 10.79 -4.05
C TYR A 169 1.05 9.90 -5.26
N GLY A 170 0.07 9.00 -5.11
CA GLY A 170 -0.39 8.11 -6.18
C GLY A 170 -1.67 8.61 -6.84
N GLN A 171 -2.02 7.97 -7.96
CA GLN A 171 -3.36 8.00 -8.55
C GLN A 171 -3.83 6.56 -8.69
N TYR A 172 -5.14 6.33 -8.60
CA TYR A 172 -5.74 5.02 -8.83
C TYR A 172 -6.22 4.91 -10.28
N ILE A 173 -6.41 3.69 -10.73
CA ILE A 173 -7.00 3.39 -12.03
C ILE A 173 -8.41 2.82 -11.77
N THR A 174 -9.40 3.39 -12.44
CA THR A 174 -10.82 2.96 -12.38
C THR A 174 -11.17 1.93 -13.42
#